data_AF-A0AAW5TV42-F1
#
_entry.id   AF-A0AAW5TV42-F1
#
_cell.length_a   1.000
_cell.length_b   1.000
_cell.length_c   1.000
_cell.angle_alpha   90.00
_cell.angle_beta   90.00
_cell.angle_gamma   90.00
#
_symmetry.space_group_name_H-M   'P 1'
#
loop_
_entity.id
_entity.type
_entity.pdbx_description
1 polymer ?
#
loop_
_entity_poly.entity_id
_entity_poly.type
_entity_poly.pdbx_seq_one_letter_code
_entity_poly.pdbx_strand_id
1 'polypeptide(L)' 'MAWKIPDGAFDEELAEYYLSFVPGVTYKQFVRYVKWAHEKEIVMNPVTFIASVKQISNEEATKIMFQK' A
#
# COMPACT_ATOMS: atom_id res chain seq x y z
N MET A 1 -13.37 -10.51 15.81
CA MET A 1 -12.39 -11.53 15.37
C MET A 1 -11.21 -10.79 14.80
N ALA A 2 -10.05 -10.82 15.46
CA ALA A 2 -8.83 -10.27 14.87
C ALA A 2 -8.43 -11.18 13.70
N TRP A 3 -8.77 -10.78 12.47
CA TRP A 3 -8.21 -11.42 11.28
C TRP A 3 -6.69 -11.31 11.41
N LYS A 4 -5.98 -12.44 11.53
CA LYS A 4 -4.52 -12.44 11.42
C LYS A 4 -4.20 -12.03 9.98
N ILE A 5 -3.37 -11.00 9.81
CA ILE A 5 -2.77 -10.70 8.50
C ILE A 5 -2.13 -12.01 8.02
N PRO A 6 -2.56 -12.61 6.90
CA PRO A 6 -1.96 -13.84 6.40
C PRO A 6 -0.46 -13.58 6.19
N ASP A 7 0.40 -14.54 6.50
CA ASP A 7 1.85 -14.39 6.27
C ASP A 7 2.18 -14.07 4.79
N GLY A 8 1.28 -14.41 3.86
CA GLY A 8 1.34 -14.06 2.44
C GLY A 8 0.90 -12.63 2.06
N ALA A 9 0.40 -11.81 2.99
CA ALA A 9 0.13 -10.39 2.72
C ALA A 9 1.42 -9.54 2.62
N PHE A 10 2.57 -10.18 2.85
CA PHE A 10 3.92 -9.65 2.75
C PHE A 10 4.69 -10.32 1.61
N ASP A 11 4.00 -10.76 0.55
CA ASP A 11 4.63 -11.25 -0.67
C ASP A 11 5.60 -10.18 -1.21
N GLU A 12 6.87 -10.56 -1.41
CA GLU A 12 7.91 -9.65 -1.87
C GLU A 12 7.60 -9.10 -3.26
N GLU A 13 7.01 -9.90 -4.16
CA GLU A 13 6.62 -9.44 -5.50
C GLU A 13 5.48 -8.42 -5.42
N LEU A 14 4.51 -8.65 -4.53
CA LEU A 14 3.42 -7.69 -4.29
C LEU A 14 3.97 -6.39 -3.69
N ALA A 15 4.91 -6.48 -2.75
CA ALA A 15 5.53 -5.31 -2.17
C ALA A 15 6.34 -4.54 -3.21
N GLU A 16 7.11 -5.21 -4.07
CA GLU A 16 7.83 -4.59 -5.17
C GLU A 16 6.88 -3.85 -6.11
N TYR A 17 5.76 -4.48 -6.49
CA TYR A 17 4.73 -3.84 -7.30
C TYR A 17 4.21 -2.54 -6.66
N TYR A 18 3.88 -2.54 -5.37
CA TYR A 18 3.39 -1.35 -4.67
C TYR A 18 4.47 -0.27 -4.54
N LEU A 19 5.68 -0.66 -4.12
CA LEU A 19 6.82 0.25 -3.95
C LEU A 19 7.23 0.89 -5.27
N SER A 20 7.00 0.19 -6.37
CA SER A 20 7.28 0.71 -7.70
C SER A 20 6.53 2.02 -7.99
N PHE A 21 5.34 2.26 -7.41
CA PHE A 21 4.57 3.50 -7.63
C PHE A 21 5.04 4.67 -6.76
N VAL A 22 5.80 4.39 -5.71
CA VAL A 22 6.25 5.41 -4.75
C VAL A 22 7.75 5.25 -4.48
N PRO A 23 8.60 5.71 -5.43
CA PRO A 23 10.04 5.61 -5.27
C PRO A 23 10.50 6.34 -4.01
N GLY A 24 11.38 5.69 -3.24
CA GLY A 24 11.88 6.19 -1.95
C GLY A 24 11.18 5.60 -0.72
N VAL A 25 10.10 4.82 -0.90
CA VAL A 25 9.50 4.05 0.18
C VAL A 25 10.25 2.73 0.35
N THR A 26 10.56 2.38 1.59
CA THR A 26 11.20 1.11 1.92
C THR A 26 10.18 0.01 2.16
N TYR A 27 10.57 -1.25 1.97
CA TYR A 27 9.75 -2.41 2.35
C TYR A 27 9.24 -2.34 3.80
N LYS A 28 10.09 -1.89 4.74
CA LYS A 28 9.69 -1.70 6.14
C LYS A 28 8.56 -0.67 6.30
N GLN A 29 8.55 0.40 5.51
CA GLN A 29 7.46 1.38 5.49
C GLN A 29 6.20 0.79 4.87
N PHE A 30 6.33 0.05 3.76
CA PHE A 30 5.20 -0.68 3.16
C PHE A 30 4.51 -1.60 4.18
N VAL A 31 5.28 -2.43 4.89
CA VAL A 31 4.77 -3.32 5.95
C VAL A 31 4.01 -2.53 7.03
N ARG A 32 4.51 -1.34 7.42
CA ARG A 32 3.80 -0.47 8.39
C ARG A 32 2.47 0.03 7.84
N TYR A 33 2.41 0.45 6.57
CA TYR A 33 1.16 0.88 5.95
C TYR A 33 0.15 -0.24 5.84
N VAL A 34 0.57 -1.44 5.44
CA VAL A 34 -0.29 -2.63 5.37
C VAL A 34 -0.87 -2.96 6.75
N LYS A 35 -0.04 -2.95 7.79
CA LYS A 35 -0.50 -3.16 9.19
C LYS A 35 -1.50 -2.09 9.63
N TRP A 36 -1.20 -0.82 9.35
CA TRP A 36 -2.10 0.29 9.68
C TRP A 36 -3.45 0.19 8.96
N ALA A 37 -3.46 -0.18 7.68
CA ALA A 37 -4.71 -0.36 6.94
C ALA A 37 -5.51 -1.54 7.48
N HIS A 38 -4.83 -2.63 7.84
CA HIS A 38 -5.45 -3.78 8.47
C HIS A 38 -6.11 -3.43 9.81
N GLU A 39 -5.42 -2.68 10.67
CA GLU A 39 -5.96 -2.21 11.97
C GLU A 39 -7.19 -1.30 11.80
N LYS A 40 -7.28 -0.59 10.68
CA LYS A 40 -8.38 0.33 10.37
C LYS A 40 -9.46 -0.27 9.47
N GLU A 41 -9.37 -1.57 9.15
CA GLU A 41 -10.27 -2.24 8.22
C GLU A 41 -10.34 -1.55 6.83
N ILE A 42 -9.23 -0.92 6.42
CA ILE A 42 -9.06 -0.27 5.11
C ILE A 42 -8.54 -1.30 4.11
N VAL A 43 -9.18 -1.37 2.93
CA VAL A 43 -8.71 -2.19 1.82
C VAL A 43 -7.43 -1.59 1.24
N MET A 44 -6.29 -2.29 1.37
CA MET A 44 -4.99 -1.82 0.86
C MET A 44 -4.76 -2.24 -0.59
N ASN A 45 -5.23 -1.42 -1.54
CA ASN A 45 -4.89 -1.51 -2.96
C ASN A 45 -3.79 -0.48 -3.34
N PRO A 46 -3.22 -0.55 -4.56
CA PRO A 46 -2.15 0.38 -4.97
C PRO A 46 -2.56 1.85 -4.88
N VAL A 47 -3.81 2.19 -5.23
CA VAL A 47 -4.34 3.56 -5.15
C VAL A 47 -4.34 4.06 -3.69
N THR A 48 -4.91 3.28 -2.78
CA THR A 48 -4.95 3.63 -1.35
C THR A 48 -3.55 3.70 -0.73
N PHE A 49 -2.63 2.88 -1.20
CA PHE A 49 -1.23 2.93 -0.76
C PHE A 49 -0.56 4.23 -1.22
N ILE A 50 -0.64 4.55 -2.51
CA ILE A 50 -0.10 5.78 -3.09
C ILE A 50 -0.72 7.01 -2.40
N ALA A 51 -2.04 7.03 -2.22
CA ALA A 51 -2.76 8.10 -1.54
C ALA A 51 -2.28 8.28 -0.09
N SER A 52 -2.14 7.18 0.65
CA SER A 52 -1.69 7.20 2.05
C SER A 52 -0.24 7.64 2.20
N VAL A 53 0.65 7.24 1.29
CA VAL A 53 2.06 7.60 1.36
C VAL A 53 2.29 9.05 0.90
N LYS A 54 1.68 9.45 -0.22
CA LYS A 54 1.86 10.79 -0.78
C LYS A 54 0.95 11.84 -0.13
N GLN A 55 0.02 11.44 0.73
CA GLN A 55 -0.99 12.30 1.36
C GLN A 55 -1.82 13.08 0.31
N ILE A 56 -2.28 12.36 -0.72
CA ILE A 56 -3.07 12.91 -1.83
C ILE A 56 -4.44 12.24 -1.91
N SER A 57 -5.32 12.78 -2.74
CA SER A 57 -6.63 12.16 -3.01
C SER A 57 -6.50 10.83 -3.75
N ASN A 58 -7.51 9.97 -3.64
CA ASN A 58 -7.58 8.73 -4.40
C ASN A 58 -7.63 8.99 -5.92
N GLU A 59 -8.23 10.10 -6.36
CA GLU A 59 -8.25 10.48 -7.78
C GLU A 59 -6.85 10.79 -8.32
N GLU A 60 -6.05 11.53 -7.56
CA GLU A 60 -4.66 11.81 -7.93
C GLU A 60 -3.79 10.56 -7.87
N ALA A 61 -3.97 9.71 -6.86
CA ALA A 61 -3.28 8.43 -6.76
C ALA A 61 -3.64 7.50 -7.93
N THR A 62 -4.89 7.52 -8.39
CA THR A 62 -5.35 6.76 -9.56
C THR A 62 -4.63 7.21 -10.83
N LYS A 63 -4.47 8.53 -11.03
CA LYS A 63 -3.70 9.06 -12.17
C LYS A 63 -2.25 8.59 -12.14
N ILE A 64 -1.61 8.59 -10.97
CA ILE A 64 -0.22 8.11 -10.82
C ILE A 64 -0.11 6.62 -11.15
N MET A 65 -1.08 5.80 -10.73
CA MET A 65 -1.09 4.37 -11.03
C MET A 65 -1.22 4.10 -12.54
N PHE A 66 -2.05 4.86 -13.27
CA PHE A 66 -2.29 4.68 -14.71
C PHE A 66 -1.27 5.35 -15.64
N GLN A 67 -0.45 6.27 -15.12
CA GLN A 67 0.62 6.93 -15.89
C GLN A 67 1.94 6.14 -15.88
N LYS A 68 1.96 5.00 -15.16
CA LYS A 68 3.13 4.17 -14.97
C LYS A 68 3.08 2.93 -15.88
#